data_AF-A0A954MP66-F1
#
_entry.id   AF-A0A954MP66-F1
#
_cell.length_a   1.000
_cell.length_b   1.000
_cell.length_c   1.000
_cell.angle_alpha   90.00
_cell.angle_beta   90.00
_cell.angle_gamma   90.00
#
_symmetry.space_group_name_H-M   'P 1'
#
loop_
_entity.id
_entity.type
_entity.pdbx_description
1 polymer ?
#
loop_
_entity_poly.entity_id
_entity_poly.type
_entity_poly.pdbx_seq_one_letter_code
_entity_poly.pdbx_strand_id
1 'polypeptide(L)'
;DLDLDRDSWRDLQAAEAQLQQERDNVSAAIRQAGPHSMLSEMLTDLEQRARELARKRDELESRSRRRPQLPASGAELRSQFAEVSRELAQDSFEFGGLLRSVVPEFHVYLVRLTDGGYFVPRAQIKLSLGAIVRDIERAPDLKEYLTRTFTCDLFEPPTRVRIREEAVRQSAAGIRQRDIADALGTHQATVQRALKLDRKMRERGLTSPYELVLSPPSGESNKKVRRYRHERYRFQPREGYVPPELIE
;
A
#
# COMPACT_ATOMS: atom_id res chain seq x y z
N ASP A 1 -14.36 -8.85 2.46
CA ASP A 1 -14.64 -10.23 2.02
C ASP A 1 -15.45 -11.13 2.96
N LEU A 2 -16.06 -10.63 4.05
CA LEU A 2 -17.21 -11.32 4.64
C LEU A 2 -18.32 -11.59 3.59
N ASP A 3 -18.41 -10.72 2.58
CA ASP A 3 -19.30 -10.89 1.44
C ASP A 3 -18.83 -11.99 0.46
N LEU A 4 -17.53 -12.22 0.25
CA LEU A 4 -17.06 -13.33 -0.60
C LEU A 4 -17.28 -14.70 0.05
N ASP A 5 -17.10 -14.81 1.37
CA ASP A 5 -17.44 -16.03 2.09
C ASP A 5 -18.97 -16.21 2.13
N ARG A 6 -19.76 -15.15 2.34
CA ARG A 6 -21.22 -15.21 2.25
C ARG A 6 -21.72 -15.58 0.85
N ASP A 7 -21.10 -15.05 -0.19
CA ASP A 7 -21.48 -15.34 -1.58
C ASP A 7 -21.04 -16.75 -1.96
N SER A 8 -19.86 -17.20 -1.51
CA SER A 8 -19.44 -18.62 -1.64
C SER A 8 -20.38 -19.58 -0.91
N TRP A 9 -20.89 -19.19 0.27
CA TRP A 9 -21.91 -19.94 1.00
C TRP A 9 -23.27 -19.94 0.30
N ARG A 10 -23.68 -18.81 -0.28
CA ARG A 10 -24.92 -18.70 -1.07
C ARG A 10 -24.85 -19.53 -2.35
N ASP A 11 -23.74 -19.47 -3.08
CA ASP A 11 -23.50 -20.25 -4.28
C ASP A 11 -23.49 -21.74 -3.97
N LEU A 12 -22.86 -22.15 -2.86
CA LEU A 12 -22.90 -23.53 -2.40
C LEU A 12 -24.34 -23.96 -2.07
N GLN A 13 -25.10 -23.15 -1.32
CA GLN A 13 -26.49 -23.44 -0.98
C GLN A 13 -27.39 -23.56 -2.22
N ALA A 14 -27.20 -22.67 -3.20
CA ALA A 14 -27.92 -22.72 -4.48
C ALA A 14 -27.60 -24.00 -5.26
N ALA A 15 -26.31 -24.37 -5.34
CA ALA A 15 -25.87 -25.59 -6.00
C ALA A 15 -26.38 -26.86 -5.30
N GLU A 16 -26.41 -26.90 -3.96
CA GLU A 16 -26.98 -28.00 -3.18
C GLU A 16 -28.50 -28.14 -3.41
N ALA A 17 -29.22 -27.02 -3.43
CA ALA A 17 -30.66 -27.01 -3.71
C ALA A 17 -30.97 -27.50 -5.14
N GLN A 18 -30.20 -27.05 -6.12
CA GLN A 18 -30.33 -27.52 -7.50
C GLN A 18 -30.06 -29.03 -7.61
N LEU A 19 -29.01 -29.53 -6.95
CA LEU A 19 -28.68 -30.96 -6.95
C LEU A 19 -29.80 -31.80 -6.31
N GLN A 20 -30.42 -31.29 -5.24
CA GLN A 20 -31.56 -31.96 -4.61
C GLN A 20 -32.77 -32.05 -5.57
N GLN A 21 -33.08 -30.97 -6.28
CA GLN A 21 -34.14 -30.96 -7.28
C GLN A 21 -33.87 -31.96 -8.42
N GLU A 22 -32.64 -32.03 -8.92
CA GLU A 22 -32.24 -32.97 -9.97
C GLU A 22 -32.37 -34.43 -9.49
N ARG A 23 -32.00 -34.72 -8.24
CA ARG A 23 -32.20 -36.06 -7.63
C ARG A 23 -33.67 -36.43 -7.51
N ASP A 24 -34.51 -35.51 -7.09
CA ASP A 24 -35.95 -35.73 -6.96
C ASP A 24 -36.59 -36.01 -8.33
N ASN A 25 -36.17 -35.28 -9.37
CA ASN A 25 -36.61 -35.47 -10.75
C ASN A 25 -36.19 -36.85 -11.29
N VAL A 26 -34.94 -37.26 -11.08
CA VAL A 26 -34.45 -38.59 -11.51
C VAL A 26 -35.17 -39.70 -10.75
N SER A 27 -35.42 -39.53 -9.45
CA SER A 27 -36.21 -40.49 -8.66
C SER A 27 -37.64 -40.65 -9.20
N ALA A 28 -38.30 -39.53 -9.55
CA ALA A 28 -39.62 -39.55 -10.15
C ALA A 28 -39.61 -40.25 -11.52
N ALA A 29 -38.60 -39.99 -12.35
CA ALA A 29 -38.44 -40.65 -13.66
C ALA A 29 -38.25 -42.16 -13.53
N ILE A 30 -37.44 -42.63 -12.58
CA ILE A 30 -37.25 -44.06 -12.29
C ILE A 30 -38.58 -44.73 -11.88
N ARG A 31 -39.40 -44.04 -11.07
CA ARG A 31 -40.73 -44.57 -10.66
C ARG A 31 -41.71 -44.69 -11.83
N GLN A 32 -41.63 -43.82 -12.83
CA GLN A 32 -42.55 -43.81 -13.97
C GLN A 32 -42.11 -44.73 -15.11
N ALA A 33 -40.82 -44.73 -15.45
CA ALA A 33 -40.28 -45.40 -16.63
C ALA A 33 -39.56 -46.72 -16.33
N GLY A 34 -39.28 -47.02 -15.06
CA GLY A 34 -38.52 -48.19 -14.64
C GLY A 34 -36.99 -48.04 -14.81
N PRO A 35 -36.21 -49.07 -14.44
CA PRO A 35 -34.75 -49.00 -14.49
C PRO A 35 -34.25 -48.98 -15.94
N HIS A 36 -33.57 -47.90 -16.31
CA HIS A 36 -32.94 -47.70 -17.62
C HIS A 36 -31.46 -47.35 -17.43
N SER A 37 -30.57 -47.84 -18.31
CA SER A 37 -29.12 -47.64 -18.19
C SER A 37 -28.73 -46.16 -18.07
N MET A 38 -29.34 -45.31 -18.90
CA MET A 38 -29.18 -43.85 -18.86
C MET A 38 -29.52 -43.23 -17.48
N LEU A 39 -30.53 -43.73 -16.77
CA LEU A 39 -30.88 -43.23 -15.42
C LEU A 39 -29.83 -43.64 -14.39
N SER A 40 -29.19 -44.80 -14.57
CA SER A 40 -28.07 -45.24 -13.72
C SER A 40 -26.82 -44.38 -13.91
N GLU A 41 -26.53 -43.96 -15.15
CA GLU A 41 -25.43 -43.03 -15.44
C GLU A 41 -25.71 -41.65 -14.83
N MET A 42 -26.94 -41.14 -14.96
CA MET A 42 -27.35 -39.89 -14.33
C MET A 42 -27.26 -39.93 -12.80
N LEU A 43 -27.65 -41.05 -12.16
CA LEU A 43 -27.48 -41.21 -10.71
C LEU A 43 -25.99 -41.17 -10.31
N THR A 44 -25.12 -41.81 -11.09
CA THR A 44 -23.68 -41.82 -10.83
C THR A 44 -23.08 -40.41 -10.90
N ASP A 45 -23.47 -39.60 -11.91
CA ASP A 45 -23.07 -38.19 -12.02
C ASP A 45 -23.57 -37.36 -10.82
N LEU A 46 -24.83 -37.53 -10.43
CA LEU A 46 -25.42 -36.84 -9.28
C LEU A 46 -24.75 -37.24 -7.95
N GLU A 47 -24.30 -38.48 -7.80
CA GLU A 47 -23.51 -38.91 -6.64
C GLU A 47 -22.12 -38.29 -6.62
N GLN A 48 -21.45 -38.21 -7.78
CA GLN A 48 -20.15 -37.57 -7.89
C GLN A 48 -20.24 -36.08 -7.54
N ARG A 49 -21.21 -35.36 -8.11
CA ARG A 49 -21.46 -33.95 -7.82
C ARG A 49 -21.81 -33.72 -6.35
N ALA A 50 -22.56 -34.61 -5.71
CA ALA A 50 -22.84 -34.52 -4.28
C ALA A 50 -21.58 -34.63 -3.42
N ARG A 51 -20.66 -35.56 -3.77
CA ARG A 51 -19.38 -35.71 -3.06
C ARG A 51 -18.51 -34.45 -3.22
N GLU A 52 -18.53 -33.82 -4.39
CA GLU A 52 -17.81 -32.56 -4.64
C GLU A 52 -18.39 -31.40 -3.82
N LEU A 53 -19.71 -31.24 -3.79
CA LEU A 53 -20.36 -30.20 -2.97
C LEU A 53 -20.12 -30.43 -1.47
N ALA A 54 -20.18 -31.69 -1.00
CA ALA A 54 -19.87 -32.03 0.40
C ALA A 54 -18.43 -31.65 0.79
N ARG A 55 -17.46 -31.93 -0.09
CA ARG A 55 -16.05 -31.50 0.13
C ARG A 55 -15.92 -29.99 0.19
N LYS A 56 -16.61 -29.26 -0.68
CA LYS A 56 -16.62 -27.79 -0.67
C LYS A 56 -17.24 -27.25 0.63
N ARG A 57 -18.31 -27.87 1.13
CA ARG A 57 -18.90 -27.53 2.44
C ARG A 57 -17.89 -27.74 3.56
N ASP A 58 -17.27 -28.91 3.62
CA ASP A 58 -16.28 -29.23 4.65
C ASP A 58 -15.09 -28.26 4.62
N GLU A 59 -14.66 -27.87 3.42
CA GLU A 59 -13.61 -26.88 3.24
C GLU A 59 -14.03 -25.51 3.77
N LEU A 60 -15.22 -25.01 3.40
CA LEU A 60 -15.76 -23.73 3.87
C LEU A 60 -16.00 -23.72 5.39
N GLU A 61 -16.51 -24.82 5.97
CA GLU A 61 -16.66 -24.97 7.42
C GLU A 61 -15.33 -25.04 8.15
N SER A 62 -14.35 -25.76 7.60
CA SER A 62 -13.03 -25.85 8.22
C SER A 62 -12.30 -24.51 8.19
N ARG A 63 -12.49 -23.71 7.14
CA ARG A 63 -12.00 -22.34 7.02
C ARG A 63 -12.67 -21.41 8.03
N SER A 64 -13.99 -21.51 8.22
CA SER A 64 -14.71 -20.66 9.17
C SER A 64 -14.37 -20.95 10.64
N ARG A 65 -14.02 -22.20 10.97
CA ARG A 65 -13.67 -22.62 12.34
C ARG A 65 -12.21 -22.37 12.72
N ARG A 66 -11.29 -22.16 11.77
CA ARG A 66 -9.87 -21.94 12.04
C ARG A 66 -9.59 -20.46 12.33
N ARG A 67 -9.06 -20.19 13.54
CA ARG A 67 -8.56 -18.85 13.91
C ARG A 67 -7.50 -18.40 12.90
N PRO A 68 -7.54 -17.14 12.42
CA PRO A 68 -6.51 -16.61 11.55
C PRO A 68 -5.15 -16.71 12.24
N GLN A 69 -4.15 -17.23 11.52
CA GLN A 69 -2.80 -17.33 12.03
C GLN A 69 -2.12 -15.97 11.90
N LEU A 70 -2.18 -15.21 12.98
CA LEU A 70 -1.48 -13.94 13.07
C LEU A 70 -0.01 -14.17 13.41
N PRO A 71 0.91 -13.41 12.80
CA PRO A 71 2.31 -13.44 13.22
C PRO A 71 2.43 -13.00 14.68
N ALA A 72 3.23 -13.75 15.44
CA ALA A 72 3.42 -13.57 16.87
C ALA A 72 4.26 -12.32 17.19
N SER A 73 4.97 -11.76 16.21
CA SER A 73 5.78 -10.55 16.41
C SER A 73 6.03 -9.76 15.12
N GLY A 74 6.47 -8.50 15.28
CA GLY A 74 6.96 -7.70 14.16
C GLY A 74 8.22 -8.26 13.48
N ALA A 75 9.00 -9.10 14.17
CA ALA A 75 10.15 -9.78 13.56
C ALA A 75 9.68 -10.89 12.60
N GLU A 76 8.64 -11.62 12.99
CA GLU A 76 8.01 -12.62 12.13
C GLU A 76 7.36 -11.99 10.90
N LEU A 77 6.65 -10.87 11.06
CA LEU A 77 6.12 -10.08 9.93
C LEU A 77 7.22 -9.68 8.93
N ARG A 78 8.37 -9.19 9.42
CA ARG A 78 9.50 -8.84 8.56
C ARG A 78 10.06 -10.06 7.82
N SER A 79 10.14 -11.21 8.50
CA SER A 79 10.59 -12.46 7.89
C SER A 79 9.64 -12.91 6.79
N GLN A 80 8.33 -12.92 7.06
CA GLN A 80 7.30 -13.27 6.09
C GLN A 80 7.35 -12.32 4.87
N PHE A 81 7.49 -11.01 5.10
CA PHE A 81 7.64 -10.06 4.01
C PHE A 81 8.92 -10.30 3.18
N ALA A 82 10.04 -10.58 3.83
CA ALA A 82 11.31 -10.85 3.15
C ALA A 82 11.28 -12.16 2.36
N GLU A 83 10.59 -13.18 2.85
CA GLU A 83 10.35 -14.45 2.16
C GLU A 83 9.54 -14.23 0.88
N VAL A 84 8.35 -13.61 1.02
CA VAL A 84 7.47 -13.30 -0.12
C VAL A 84 8.19 -12.40 -1.13
N SER A 85 8.98 -11.43 -0.67
CA SER A 85 9.73 -10.53 -1.56
C SER A 85 10.91 -11.19 -2.26
N ARG A 86 11.51 -12.24 -1.68
CA ARG A 86 12.69 -12.93 -2.25
C ARG A 86 12.30 -13.83 -3.42
N GLU A 87 11.11 -14.40 -3.38
CA GLU A 87 10.57 -15.26 -4.43
C GLU A 87 10.13 -14.49 -5.68
N LEU A 88 10.01 -13.17 -5.57
CA LEU A 88 9.52 -12.31 -6.64
C LEU A 88 10.67 -11.62 -7.37
N ALA A 89 10.86 -11.97 -8.65
CA ALA A 89 11.70 -11.19 -9.54
C ALA A 89 11.12 -9.78 -9.70
N GLN A 90 11.96 -8.74 -9.66
CA GLN A 90 11.51 -7.33 -9.75
C GLN A 90 10.68 -7.04 -11.02
N ASP A 91 10.89 -7.81 -12.08
CA ASP A 91 10.18 -7.70 -13.36
C ASP A 91 8.98 -8.65 -13.49
N SER A 92 8.62 -9.40 -12.44
CA SER A 92 7.47 -10.29 -12.49
C SER A 92 6.15 -9.53 -12.32
N PHE A 93 5.13 -9.92 -13.09
CA PHE A 93 3.78 -9.39 -12.92
C PHE A 93 3.23 -9.62 -11.50
N GLU A 94 3.64 -10.72 -10.87
CA GLU A 94 3.28 -11.09 -9.50
C GLU A 94 3.83 -10.10 -8.48
N PHE A 95 5.04 -9.58 -8.68
CA PHE A 95 5.62 -8.54 -7.84
C PHE A 95 4.80 -7.26 -7.91
N GLY A 96 4.38 -6.86 -9.11
CA GLY A 96 3.47 -5.72 -9.29
C GLY A 96 2.12 -5.91 -8.60
N GLY A 97 1.60 -7.15 -8.58
CA GLY A 97 0.39 -7.52 -7.84
C GLY A 97 0.55 -7.35 -6.33
N LEU A 98 1.64 -7.90 -5.77
CA LEU A 98 1.96 -7.75 -4.36
C LEU A 98 2.20 -6.28 -3.98
N LEU A 99 2.93 -5.53 -4.80
CA LEU A 99 3.24 -4.15 -4.48
C LEU A 99 1.98 -3.29 -4.41
N ARG A 100 0.97 -3.56 -5.26
CA ARG A 100 -0.34 -2.89 -5.20
C ARG A 100 -1.15 -3.28 -3.97
N SER A 101 -1.02 -4.50 -3.46
CA SER A 101 -1.73 -4.94 -2.26
C SER A 101 -1.06 -4.42 -0.98
N VAL A 102 0.28 -4.37 -0.97
CA VAL A 102 1.09 -3.87 0.14
C VAL A 102 1.12 -2.35 0.18
N VAL A 103 1.09 -1.68 -0.97
CA VAL A 103 1.06 -0.21 -1.11
C VAL A 103 -0.22 0.21 -1.84
N PRO A 104 -1.37 0.18 -1.15
CA PRO A 104 -2.65 0.56 -1.76
C PRO A 104 -2.72 2.03 -2.17
N GLU A 105 -1.96 2.93 -1.52
CA GLU A 105 -1.92 4.35 -1.88
C GLU A 105 -0.47 4.86 -1.96
N PHE A 106 -0.17 5.53 -3.08
CA PHE A 106 1.14 6.11 -3.36
C PHE A 106 0.97 7.49 -4.01
N HIS A 107 1.09 8.55 -3.21
CA HIS A 107 0.87 9.92 -3.65
C HIS A 107 2.19 10.66 -3.80
N VAL A 108 2.56 11.00 -5.04
CA VAL A 108 3.76 11.79 -5.33
C VAL A 108 3.39 13.26 -5.42
N TYR A 109 4.11 14.09 -4.68
CA TYR A 109 3.95 15.53 -4.67
C TYR A 109 5.30 16.24 -4.70
N LEU A 110 5.29 17.52 -5.06
CA LEU A 110 6.49 18.32 -5.13
C LEU A 110 6.69 19.08 -3.83
N VAL A 111 7.93 19.06 -3.36
CA VAL A 111 8.38 19.94 -2.29
C VAL A 111 9.56 20.79 -2.76
N ARG A 112 9.84 21.86 -2.01
CA ARG A 112 10.99 22.74 -2.24
C ARG A 112 11.59 23.12 -0.92
N LEU A 113 12.91 23.31 -0.86
CA LEU A 113 13.55 23.84 0.32
C LEU A 113 13.03 25.24 0.68
N THR A 114 12.88 25.48 1.97
CA THR A 114 12.44 26.76 2.52
C THR A 114 13.38 27.90 2.12
N ASP A 115 14.67 27.63 1.94
CA ASP A 115 15.68 28.59 1.48
C ASP A 115 15.75 28.76 -0.06
N GLY A 116 14.87 28.07 -0.80
CA GLY A 116 14.77 28.10 -2.25
C GLY A 116 15.46 26.91 -2.95
N GLY A 117 15.42 26.88 -4.28
CA GLY A 117 16.03 25.82 -5.08
C GLY A 117 15.07 25.12 -6.02
N TYR A 118 15.42 23.89 -6.41
CA TYR A 118 14.63 23.05 -7.32
C TYR A 118 13.48 22.37 -6.60
N PHE A 119 12.46 22.00 -7.38
CA PHE A 119 11.40 21.11 -6.93
C PHE A 119 11.93 19.69 -6.90
N VAL A 120 11.63 18.98 -5.82
CA VAL A 120 12.03 17.60 -5.62
C VAL A 120 10.80 16.75 -5.27
N PRO A 121 10.72 15.50 -5.76
CA PRO A 121 9.56 14.65 -5.52
C PRO A 121 9.60 14.02 -4.13
N ARG A 122 8.48 14.08 -3.42
CA ARG A 122 8.25 13.40 -2.14
C ARG A 122 7.03 12.51 -2.30
N ALA A 123 7.01 11.37 -1.63
CA ALA A 123 5.87 10.46 -1.66
C ALA A 123 5.28 10.29 -0.27
N GLN A 124 3.95 10.29 -0.21
CA GLN A 124 3.19 9.78 0.92
C GLN A 124 2.70 8.39 0.54
N ILE A 125 3.04 7.42 1.38
CA ILE A 125 2.82 6.01 1.13
C ILE A 125 1.93 5.46 2.24
N LYS A 126 0.82 4.85 1.87
CA LYS A 126 0.03 4.02 2.77
C LYS A 126 0.47 2.58 2.58
N LEU A 127 1.11 2.02 3.60
CA LEU A 127 1.56 0.63 3.63
C LEU A 127 0.55 -0.21 4.38
N SER A 128 0.11 -1.32 3.79
CA SER A 128 -0.78 -2.32 4.38
C SER A 128 -0.06 -3.66 4.45
N LEU A 129 0.41 -4.03 5.65
CA LEU A 129 1.04 -5.32 5.87
C LEU A 129 0.05 -6.49 5.88
N GLY A 130 -1.26 -6.19 5.97
CA GLY A 130 -2.32 -7.19 5.91
C GLY A 130 -2.24 -8.06 4.67
N ALA A 131 -1.80 -7.50 3.54
CA ALA A 131 -1.65 -8.23 2.28
C ALA A 131 -0.65 -9.40 2.32
N ILE A 132 0.23 -9.44 3.32
CA ILE A 132 1.24 -10.50 3.50
C ILE A 132 0.76 -11.53 4.56
N VAL A 133 -0.17 -11.14 5.42
CA VAL A 133 -0.68 -11.99 6.50
C VAL A 133 -1.75 -12.93 5.95
N ARG A 134 -1.50 -14.23 6.06
CA ARG A 134 -2.48 -15.27 5.69
C ARG A 134 -3.73 -15.12 6.55
N ASP A 135 -4.90 -15.30 5.94
CA ASP A 135 -6.21 -15.19 6.59
C ASP A 135 -6.55 -13.80 7.18
N ILE A 136 -5.86 -12.71 6.80
CA ILE A 136 -6.17 -11.36 7.30
C ILE A 136 -7.63 -10.96 7.06
N GLU A 137 -8.23 -11.45 5.97
CA GLU A 137 -9.62 -11.17 5.60
C GLU A 137 -10.63 -11.71 6.63
N ARG A 138 -10.23 -12.66 7.48
CA ARG A 138 -11.04 -13.17 8.60
C ARG A 138 -10.98 -12.30 9.85
N ALA A 139 -10.06 -11.34 9.90
CA ALA A 139 -9.93 -10.39 10.99
C ALA A 139 -9.86 -8.97 10.42
N PRO A 140 -10.96 -8.45 9.85
CA PRO A 140 -11.00 -7.13 9.22
C PRO A 140 -10.56 -6.02 10.18
N ASP A 141 -10.88 -6.17 11.46
CA ASP A 141 -10.49 -5.24 12.53
C ASP A 141 -8.97 -5.10 12.67
N LEU A 142 -8.17 -6.10 12.26
CA LEU A 142 -6.72 -6.06 12.32
C LEU A 142 -6.07 -5.33 11.14
N LYS A 143 -6.83 -5.12 10.05
CA LYS A 143 -6.32 -4.47 8.84
C LYS A 143 -5.86 -3.04 9.12
N GLU A 144 -6.58 -2.32 9.98
CA GLU A 144 -6.23 -0.96 10.38
C GLU A 144 -4.92 -0.92 11.18
N TYR A 145 -4.71 -1.87 12.10
CA TYR A 145 -3.48 -1.97 12.89
C TYR A 145 -2.25 -2.36 12.08
N LEU A 146 -2.45 -3.02 10.93
CA LEU A 146 -1.41 -3.37 9.97
C LEU A 146 -1.24 -2.33 8.87
N THR A 147 -1.96 -1.20 8.96
CA THR A 147 -1.86 -0.10 8.01
C THR A 147 -1.08 1.06 8.62
N ARG A 148 -0.13 1.61 7.88
CA ARG A 148 0.62 2.80 8.30
C ARG A 148 0.87 3.73 7.12
N THR A 149 0.56 5.01 7.34
CA THR A 149 0.92 6.07 6.40
C THR A 149 2.25 6.71 6.83
N PHE A 150 3.17 6.89 5.90
CA PHE A 150 4.41 7.62 6.14
C PHE A 150 4.84 8.37 4.88
N THR A 151 5.77 9.29 5.07
CA THR A 151 6.32 10.12 4.01
C THR A 151 7.77 9.72 3.75
N CYS A 152 8.15 9.60 2.47
CA CYS A 152 9.53 9.34 2.07
C CYS A 152 10.00 10.32 0.99
N ASP A 153 11.27 10.70 1.08
CA ASP A 153 11.93 11.52 0.07
C ASP A 153 12.37 10.63 -1.10
N LEU A 154 11.91 10.95 -2.31
CA LEU A 154 12.32 10.26 -3.54
C LEU A 154 13.57 10.94 -4.15
N PHE A 155 14.40 11.54 -3.31
CA PHE A 155 15.60 12.29 -3.68
C PHE A 155 16.62 12.28 -2.54
N GLU A 156 17.89 12.50 -2.88
CA GLU A 156 18.94 12.66 -1.88
C GLU A 156 18.95 14.11 -1.37
N PRO A 157 18.79 14.34 -0.05
CA PRO A 157 18.83 15.69 0.51
C PRO A 157 20.21 16.32 0.31
N PRO A 158 20.30 17.62 -0.02
CA PRO A 158 21.59 18.27 -0.20
C PRO A 158 22.37 18.30 1.13
N THR A 159 23.70 18.32 1.04
CA THR A 159 24.61 18.22 2.21
C THR A 159 24.23 19.15 3.36
N ARG A 160 23.84 20.40 3.07
CA ARG A 160 23.44 21.39 4.10
C ARG A 160 22.23 20.97 4.94
N VAL A 161 21.31 20.18 4.37
CA VAL A 161 20.14 19.63 5.08
C VAL A 161 20.59 18.47 5.95
N ARG A 162 21.39 17.57 5.39
CA ARG A 162 21.93 16.38 6.09
C ARG A 162 22.73 16.74 7.34
N ILE A 163 23.54 17.79 7.28
CA ILE A 163 24.39 18.21 8.41
C ILE A 163 23.72 19.21 9.36
N ARG A 164 22.47 19.65 9.09
CA ARG A 164 21.84 20.80 9.76
C ARG A 164 21.80 20.64 11.28
N GLU A 165 21.24 19.52 11.75
CA GLU A 165 21.03 19.29 13.18
C GLU A 165 22.34 19.24 13.95
N GLU A 166 23.34 18.58 13.36
CA GLU A 166 24.67 18.48 13.93
C GLU A 166 25.39 19.83 13.97
N ALA A 167 25.34 20.59 12.87
CA ALA A 167 25.93 21.92 12.79
C ALA A 167 25.31 22.87 13.82
N VAL A 168 23.98 22.81 14.01
CA VAL A 168 23.24 23.60 15.00
C VAL A 168 23.66 23.21 16.42
N ARG A 169 23.75 21.91 16.71
CA ARG A 169 24.18 21.40 18.02
C ARG A 169 25.58 21.88 18.38
N GLN A 170 26.55 21.73 17.47
CA GLN A 170 27.92 22.18 17.70
C GLN A 170 28.05 23.71 17.79
N SER A 171 27.28 24.44 16.98
CA SER A 171 27.25 25.91 17.07
C SER A 171 26.67 26.39 18.40
N ALA A 172 25.66 25.69 18.96
CA ALA A 172 25.11 26.01 20.27
C ALA A 172 26.11 25.75 21.41
N ALA A 173 27.04 24.80 21.22
CA ALA A 173 28.16 24.55 22.12
C ALA A 173 29.33 25.55 21.96
N GLY A 174 29.20 26.56 21.10
CA GLY A 174 30.22 27.59 20.89
C GLY A 174 31.38 27.20 19.97
N ILE A 175 31.29 26.05 19.27
CA ILE A 175 32.32 25.61 18.33
C ILE A 175 32.31 26.52 17.09
N ARG A 176 33.50 26.92 16.61
CA ARG A 176 33.62 27.79 15.43
C ARG A 176 33.25 27.02 14.16
N GLN A 177 32.62 27.69 13.20
CA GLN A 177 32.12 27.05 11.96
C GLN A 177 33.20 26.32 11.14
N ARG A 178 34.47 26.77 11.21
CA ARG A 178 35.60 26.10 10.55
C ARG A 178 35.83 24.72 11.16
N ASP A 179 35.90 24.64 12.49
CA ASP A 179 36.14 23.40 13.23
C ASP A 179 34.96 22.42 13.06
N ILE A 180 33.71 22.94 13.00
CA ILE A 180 32.52 22.15 12.66
C ILE A 180 32.67 21.54 11.26
N ALA A 181 33.14 22.32 10.28
CA ALA A 181 33.30 21.85 8.91
C ALA A 181 34.32 20.72 8.82
N ASP A 182 35.45 20.87 9.52
CA ASP A 182 36.51 19.85 9.60
C ASP A 182 35.97 18.57 10.27
N ALA A 183 35.23 18.70 11.38
CA ALA A 183 34.62 17.57 12.09
C ALA A 183 33.58 16.81 11.24
N LEU A 184 32.84 17.51 10.37
CA LEU A 184 31.80 16.93 9.52
C LEU A 184 32.28 16.55 8.12
N GLY A 185 33.57 16.72 7.82
CA GLY A 185 34.13 16.43 6.50
C GLY A 185 33.50 17.27 5.38
N THR A 186 33.25 18.55 5.64
CA THR A 186 32.63 19.47 4.68
C THR A 186 33.29 20.85 4.66
N HIS A 187 32.79 21.77 3.83
CA HIS A 187 33.28 23.13 3.75
C HIS A 187 32.56 24.06 4.73
N GLN A 188 33.26 25.07 5.26
CA GLN A 188 32.70 26.08 6.15
C GLN A 188 31.44 26.76 5.56
N ALA A 189 31.42 27.01 4.25
CA ALA A 189 30.25 27.57 3.57
C ALA A 189 29.01 26.67 3.65
N THR A 190 29.18 25.35 3.67
CA THR A 190 28.08 24.38 3.84
C THR A 190 27.50 24.49 5.25
N VAL A 191 28.34 24.60 6.27
CA VAL A 191 27.94 24.82 7.67
C VAL A 191 27.18 26.14 7.80
N GLN A 192 27.69 27.22 7.23
CA GLN A 192 27.01 28.52 7.23
C GLN A 192 25.61 28.44 6.59
N ARG A 193 25.47 27.74 5.46
CA ARG A 193 24.17 27.54 4.79
C ARG A 193 23.22 26.67 5.63
N ALA A 194 23.73 25.65 6.31
CA ALA A 194 22.94 24.80 7.20
C ALA A 194 22.38 25.60 8.40
N LEU A 195 23.21 26.44 9.03
CA LEU A 195 22.78 27.33 10.12
C LEU A 195 21.79 28.40 9.64
N LYS A 196 21.99 28.95 8.43
CA LYS A 196 21.03 29.89 7.83
C LYS A 196 19.68 29.24 7.55
N LEU A 197 19.68 28.01 7.06
CA LEU A 197 18.46 27.21 6.85
C LEU A 197 17.73 26.98 8.17
N ASP A 198 18.43 26.56 9.22
CA ASP A 198 17.84 26.33 10.55
C ASP A 198 17.21 27.60 11.14
N ARG A 199 17.91 28.74 11.02
CA ARG A 199 17.36 30.04 11.44
C ARG A 199 16.05 30.34 10.72
N LYS A 200 16.01 30.16 9.39
CA LYS A 200 14.80 30.39 8.59
C LYS A 200 13.66 29.45 8.98
N MET A 201 13.97 28.19 9.31
CA MET A 201 12.98 27.24 9.81
C MET A 201 12.41 27.70 11.15
N ARG A 202 13.25 28.09 12.11
CA ARG A 202 12.82 28.58 13.43
C ARG A 202 11.99 29.86 13.35
N GLU A 203 12.42 30.82 12.55
CA GLU A 203 11.69 32.07 12.30
C GLU A 203 10.27 31.82 11.77
N ARG A 204 10.04 30.69 11.10
CA ARG A 204 8.76 30.32 10.50
C ARG A 204 8.03 29.21 11.25
N GLY A 205 8.56 28.73 12.38
CA GLY A 205 7.99 27.61 13.14
C GLY A 205 7.95 26.28 12.38
N LEU A 206 8.86 26.06 11.43
CA LEU A 206 8.88 24.87 10.57
C LEU A 206 9.68 23.73 11.21
N THR A 207 9.11 22.54 11.21
CA THR A 207 9.76 21.28 11.61
C THR A 207 10.53 20.64 10.44
N SER A 208 10.03 20.82 9.21
CA SER A 208 10.60 20.29 7.98
C SER A 208 11.36 21.37 7.20
N PRO A 209 12.54 21.06 6.63
CA PRO A 209 13.29 22.01 5.78
C PRO A 209 12.64 22.20 4.40
N TYR A 210 11.65 21.39 4.06
CA TYR A 210 10.93 21.41 2.80
C TYR A 210 9.49 21.88 2.99
N GLU A 211 9.02 22.63 2.01
CA GLU A 211 7.66 23.14 1.93
C GLU A 211 6.92 22.48 0.78
N LEU A 212 5.65 22.21 1.00
CA LEU A 212 4.75 21.69 -0.02
C LEU A 212 4.53 22.72 -1.13
N VAL A 213 4.59 22.26 -2.39
CA VAL A 213 4.34 23.10 -3.56
C VAL A 213 2.96 22.78 -4.12
N LEU A 214 1.96 23.47 -3.58
CA LEU A 214 0.55 23.31 -3.99
C LEU A 214 0.19 24.08 -5.25
N SER A 215 0.96 25.10 -5.59
CA SER A 215 0.69 25.98 -6.73
C SER A 215 1.92 26.10 -7.63
N PRO A 216 1.72 26.27 -8.95
CA PRO A 216 2.83 26.57 -9.85
C PRO A 216 3.62 27.77 -9.33
N PRO A 217 4.96 27.75 -9.42
CA PRO A 217 5.75 28.92 -9.05
C PRO A 217 5.27 30.15 -9.81
N SER A 218 5.08 31.24 -9.08
CA SER A 218 4.93 32.56 -9.70
C SER A 218 6.12 32.79 -10.64
N GLY A 219 5.90 33.50 -11.75
CA GLY A 219 6.96 33.76 -12.74
C GLY A 219 8.19 34.47 -12.17
N GLU A 220 8.05 35.10 -11.00
CA GLU A 220 9.09 35.77 -10.24
C GLU A 220 9.98 34.78 -9.46
N SER A 221 9.38 33.73 -8.87
CA SER A 221 10.10 32.79 -8.00
C SER A 221 10.96 31.77 -8.75
N ASN A 222 10.64 31.46 -10.02
CA ASN A 222 11.45 30.55 -10.82
C ASN A 222 11.30 30.78 -12.34
N LYS A 223 12.14 31.66 -12.90
CA LYS A 223 12.10 32.02 -14.34
C LYS A 223 12.28 30.82 -15.29
N LYS A 224 12.85 29.70 -14.81
CA LYS A 224 13.15 28.50 -15.62
C LYS A 224 11.96 27.55 -15.78
N VAL A 225 10.96 27.60 -14.90
CA VAL A 225 9.82 26.69 -14.93
C VAL A 225 8.61 27.40 -15.54
N ARG A 226 8.60 27.53 -16.86
CA ARG A 226 7.51 28.21 -17.62
C ARG A 226 6.61 27.25 -18.41
N ARG A 227 6.94 25.96 -18.45
CA ARG A 227 6.22 24.98 -19.26
C ARG A 227 4.73 24.91 -18.92
N TYR A 228 4.35 25.06 -17.64
CA TYR A 228 2.95 25.06 -17.20
C TYR A 228 2.07 26.16 -17.85
N ARG A 229 2.69 27.22 -18.40
CA ARG A 229 1.97 28.30 -19.11
C ARG A 229 1.55 27.88 -20.52
N HIS A 230 2.20 26.89 -21.10
CA HIS A 230 1.85 26.37 -22.41
C HIS A 230 0.64 25.44 -22.27
N GLU A 231 -0.35 25.60 -23.15
CA GLU A 231 -1.64 24.89 -23.11
C GLU A 231 -1.49 23.36 -23.00
N ARG A 232 -0.60 22.75 -23.81
CA ARG A 232 -0.27 21.32 -23.76
C ARG A 232 0.17 20.76 -22.40
N TYR A 233 0.60 21.61 -21.47
CA TYR A 233 1.06 21.21 -20.14
C TYR A 233 0.17 21.74 -19.01
N ARG A 234 -0.99 22.32 -19.35
CA ARG A 234 -1.96 22.74 -18.37
C ARG A 234 -2.60 21.50 -17.75
N PHE A 235 -2.40 21.33 -16.45
CA PHE A 235 -3.09 20.29 -15.70
C PHE A 235 -4.52 20.73 -15.40
N GLN A 236 -5.49 19.90 -15.74
CA GLN A 236 -6.88 20.01 -15.29
C GLN A 236 -7.20 18.76 -14.46
N PRO A 237 -7.51 18.92 -13.16
CA PRO A 237 -8.01 17.80 -12.36
C PRO A 237 -9.22 17.19 -13.05
N ARG A 238 -9.35 15.86 -12.98
CA ARG A 238 -10.59 15.19 -13.41
C ARG A 238 -11.73 15.62 -12.48
N GLU A 239 -12.95 15.65 -13.02
CA GLU A 239 -14.14 15.93 -12.23
C GLU A 239 -14.25 14.94 -11.06
N GLY A 240 -14.56 15.44 -9.86
CA GLY A 240 -14.60 14.64 -8.63
C GLY A 240 -13.24 14.31 -8.01
N TYR A 241 -12.12 14.75 -8.57
CA TYR A 241 -10.81 14.55 -7.94
C TYR A 241 -10.66 15.39 -6.67
N VAL A 242 -10.48 14.72 -5.54
CA VAL A 242 -10.14 15.32 -4.25
C VAL A 242 -8.66 15.08 -3.99
N PRO A 243 -7.84 16.14 -3.83
CA PRO A 243 -6.43 15.98 -3.46
C PRO A 243 -6.30 15.26 -2.11
N PRO A 244 -5.32 14.34 -1.96
CA PRO A 244 -5.09 13.66 -0.68
C PRO A 244 -4.61 14.66 0.39
N GLU A 245 -4.95 14.39 1.66
CA GLU A 245 -4.37 15.11 2.79
C GLU A 245 -2.91 14.68 2.99
N LEU A 246 -2.00 15.55 2.54
CA LEU A 246 -0.57 15.32 2.63
C LEU A 246 -0.08 15.66 4.04
N ILE A 247 0.62 14.70 4.67
CA ILE A 247 1.27 14.91 5.96
C ILE A 247 2.58 15.69 5.74
N GLU A 248 2.74 16.81 6.46
CA GLU A 248 3.96 17.64 6.44
C GLU A 248 5.11 17.08 7.30
#